data_AF-A0A6S6TA88-F1
#
_entry.id   AF-A0A6S6TA88-F1
#
_cell.length_a   1.000
_cell.length_b   1.000
_cell.length_c   1.000
_cell.angle_alpha   90.00
_cell.angle_beta   90.00
_cell.angle_gamma   90.00
#
_symmetry.space_group_name_H-M   'P 1'
#
loop_
_entity.id
_entity.type
_entity.pdbx_description
1 polymer ?
#
loop_
_entity_poly.entity_id
_entity_poly.type
_entity_poly.pdbx_seq_one_letter_code
_entity_poly.pdbx_strand_id
1 'polypeptide(L)'
;MSTKSHRAFSILELLIVVSIISIVFFLVDVNFNKVKTETKSITKIKTLADERDQKLICYDECSKCGIFELNESIMLNEVKFSDFDENLTSYYIDYEGDILEYEYPSIEIEEQDFDVCFNFRYFKNNSSQKIIVKYFNNYYLFHSFFKDYEIFNTLEDAKNAYISEDRFPQDEDQFYGK
;
A
#
# COMPACT_ATOMS: atom_id res chain seq x y z
N MET A 1 48.45 -45.22 -21.12
CA MET A 1 48.54 -43.76 -21.33
C MET A 1 47.33 -43.36 -22.15
N SER A 2 46.26 -42.85 -21.50
CA SER A 2 44.96 -42.61 -22.13
C SER A 2 44.90 -41.17 -22.66
N THR A 3 44.84 -41.00 -23.98
CA THR A 3 44.76 -39.68 -24.63
C THR A 3 43.32 -39.19 -24.61
N LYS A 4 43.02 -38.22 -23.74
CA LYS A 4 41.73 -37.51 -23.70
C LYS A 4 41.60 -36.66 -24.97
N SER A 5 40.66 -37.04 -25.85
CA SER A 5 40.22 -36.23 -26.98
C SER A 5 39.46 -35.01 -26.46
N HIS A 6 40.03 -33.82 -26.62
CA HIS A 6 39.28 -32.57 -26.45
C HIS A 6 38.37 -32.40 -27.67
N ARG A 7 37.07 -32.66 -27.50
CA ARG A 7 36.06 -32.32 -28.50
C ARG A 7 35.90 -30.80 -28.50
N ALA A 8 36.43 -30.14 -29.52
CA ALA A 8 36.14 -28.74 -29.78
C ALA A 8 34.69 -28.63 -30.29
N PHE A 9 33.93 -27.70 -29.73
CA PHE A 9 32.58 -27.37 -30.18
C PHE A 9 32.62 -26.98 -31.66
N SER A 10 31.65 -27.46 -32.44
CA SER A 10 31.52 -27.02 -33.84
C SER A 10 31.06 -25.56 -33.88
N ILE A 11 31.56 -24.79 -34.86
CA ILE A 11 31.15 -23.39 -35.09
C ILE A 11 29.62 -23.29 -35.25
N LEU A 12 29.01 -24.29 -35.89
CA LEU A 12 27.55 -24.36 -36.08
C LEU A 12 26.82 -24.57 -34.75
N GLU A 13 27.38 -25.40 -33.88
CA GLU A 13 26.83 -25.69 -32.55
C GLU A 13 26.86 -24.43 -31.67
N LEU A 14 27.95 -23.67 -31.73
CA LEU A 14 28.07 -22.38 -31.05
C LEU A 14 27.02 -21.37 -31.53
N LEU A 15 26.77 -21.30 -32.84
CA LEU A 15 25.77 -20.40 -33.43
C LEU A 15 24.35 -20.72 -32.97
N ILE A 16 24.00 -22.01 -32.87
CA ILE A 16 22.70 -22.44 -32.38
C ILE A 16 22.53 -22.05 -30.91
N VAL A 17 23.55 -22.27 -30.08
CA VAL A 17 23.50 -21.94 -28.65
C VAL A 17 23.30 -20.44 -28.44
N VAL A 18 24.04 -19.58 -29.14
CA VAL A 18 23.89 -18.12 -29.03
C VAL A 18 22.50 -17.63 -29.50
N SER A 19 21.96 -18.25 -30.56
CA SER A 19 20.60 -17.95 -31.05
C SER A 19 19.54 -18.32 -30.01
N ILE A 20 19.63 -19.51 -29.40
CA ILE A 20 18.69 -19.96 -28.35
C ILE A 20 18.77 -19.03 -27.13
N ILE A 21 19.97 -18.68 -26.68
CA ILE A 21 20.15 -17.75 -25.54
C ILE A 21 19.49 -16.40 -25.83
N SER A 22 19.66 -15.87 -27.04
CA SER A 22 19.06 -14.58 -27.43
C SER A 22 17.52 -14.62 -27.42
N ILE A 23 16.92 -15.72 -27.89
CA ILE A 23 15.47 -15.91 -27.87
C ILE A 23 14.96 -16.05 -26.44
N VAL A 24 15.66 -16.80 -25.58
CA VAL A 24 15.30 -16.94 -24.17
C VAL A 24 15.38 -15.59 -23.45
N PHE A 25 16.43 -14.80 -23.68
CA PHE A 25 16.55 -13.45 -23.13
C PHE A 25 15.41 -12.54 -23.61
N PHE A 26 15.05 -12.59 -24.90
CA PHE A 26 13.94 -11.81 -25.44
C PHE A 26 12.59 -12.23 -24.83
N LEU A 27 12.34 -13.53 -24.66
CA LEU A 27 11.11 -14.03 -24.03
C LEU A 27 11.01 -13.68 -22.54
N VAL A 28 12.15 -13.64 -21.84
CA VAL A 28 12.21 -13.16 -20.45
C VAL A 28 11.90 -11.67 -20.38
N ASP A 29 12.47 -10.85 -21.26
CA ASP A 29 12.28 -9.39 -21.27
C ASP A 29 10.83 -8.99 -21.65
N VAL A 30 10.18 -9.75 -22.55
CA VAL A 30 8.78 -9.49 -22.96
C VAL A 30 7.76 -9.86 -21.85
N ASN A 31 8.11 -10.76 -20.93
CA ASN A 31 7.25 -11.09 -19.77
C ASN A 31 7.50 -10.19 -18.56
N PHE A 32 8.62 -9.48 -18.50
CA PHE A 32 8.78 -8.32 -17.61
C PHE A 32 8.12 -7.11 -18.26
N ASN A 33 6.79 -7.16 -18.38
CA ASN A 33 6.04 -5.92 -18.39
C ASN A 33 6.42 -5.19 -17.10
N LYS A 34 7.32 -4.20 -17.20
CA LYS A 34 7.38 -3.10 -16.26
C LYS A 34 5.97 -2.57 -16.21
N VAL A 35 5.21 -3.02 -15.22
CA VAL A 35 3.96 -2.40 -14.80
C VAL A 35 4.34 -0.94 -14.67
N LYS A 36 3.83 -0.10 -15.57
CA LYS A 36 3.96 1.35 -15.40
C LYS A 36 3.39 1.59 -14.02
N THR A 37 4.25 1.92 -13.05
CA THR A 37 3.82 2.28 -11.71
C THR A 37 3.08 3.60 -11.89
N GLU A 38 1.78 3.51 -12.19
CA GLU A 38 0.93 4.68 -12.32
C GLU A 38 0.96 5.38 -10.98
N THR A 39 1.43 6.62 -10.99
CA THR A 39 1.47 7.45 -9.80
C THR A 39 0.04 7.70 -9.34
N LYS A 40 -0.27 7.30 -8.11
CA LYS A 40 -1.60 7.44 -7.53
C LYS A 40 -1.70 8.69 -6.68
N SER A 41 -2.91 9.23 -6.57
CA SER A 41 -3.24 10.30 -5.62
C SER A 41 -3.70 9.70 -4.29
N ILE A 42 -3.58 10.46 -3.20
CA ILE A 42 -4.11 10.11 -1.88
C ILE A 42 -5.60 9.72 -1.94
N THR A 43 -6.36 10.34 -2.82
CA THR A 43 -7.79 10.04 -3.02
C THR A 43 -8.06 8.65 -3.59
N LYS A 44 -7.02 7.96 -4.07
CA LYS A 44 -7.09 6.62 -4.69
C LYS A 44 -6.58 5.52 -3.77
N ILE A 45 -6.23 5.80 -2.51
CA ILE A 45 -5.77 4.78 -1.54
C ILE A 45 -6.73 3.58 -1.52
N LYS A 46 -8.04 3.80 -1.35
CA LYS A 46 -9.04 2.71 -1.30
C LYS A 46 -9.09 1.80 -2.54
N THR A 47 -8.69 2.31 -3.71
CA THR A 47 -8.66 1.51 -4.96
C THR A 47 -7.53 0.48 -4.99
N LEU A 48 -6.64 0.49 -3.99
CA LEU A 48 -5.58 -0.49 -3.82
C LEU A 48 -6.04 -1.72 -3.03
N ALA A 49 -7.24 -1.67 -2.44
CA ALA A 49 -7.84 -2.80 -1.76
C ALA A 49 -7.97 -4.00 -2.71
N ASP A 50 -7.68 -5.19 -2.19
CA ASP A 50 -7.86 -6.48 -2.82
C ASP A 50 -8.65 -7.38 -1.84
N GLU A 51 -9.02 -8.59 -2.24
CA GLU A 51 -9.82 -9.52 -1.43
C GLU A 51 -9.06 -10.10 -0.20
N ARG A 52 -7.85 -9.60 0.08
CA ARG A 52 -6.94 -10.05 1.14
C ARG A 52 -6.84 -9.03 2.28
N ASP A 53 -6.49 -9.52 3.47
CA ASP A 53 -6.10 -8.65 4.58
C ASP A 53 -4.69 -8.11 4.31
N GLN A 54 -4.58 -6.82 4.00
CA GLN A 54 -3.35 -6.19 3.57
C GLN A 54 -3.20 -4.78 4.17
N LYS A 55 -2.00 -4.23 4.12
CA LYS A 55 -1.69 -2.88 4.60
C LYS A 55 -0.86 -2.14 3.56
N LEU A 56 -1.21 -0.89 3.32
CA LEU A 56 -0.36 0.07 2.62
C LEU A 56 0.57 0.69 3.64
N ILE A 57 1.88 0.59 3.42
CA ILE A 57 2.88 1.26 4.24
C ILE A 57 3.70 2.17 3.35
N CYS A 58 3.89 3.42 3.78
CA CYS A 58 4.87 4.32 3.21
C CYS A 58 6.00 4.60 4.21
N TYR A 59 7.21 4.61 3.69
CA TYR A 59 8.46 4.66 4.43
C TYR A 59 9.50 5.44 3.64
N ASP A 60 10.67 5.69 4.24
CA ASP A 60 11.75 6.48 3.61
C ASP A 60 11.28 7.89 3.24
N GLU A 61 10.91 8.68 4.27
CA GLU A 61 10.37 10.04 4.12
C GLU A 61 9.11 10.11 3.23
N CYS A 62 8.27 9.07 3.30
CA CYS A 62 7.09 8.87 2.45
C CYS A 62 7.35 8.76 0.94
N SER A 63 8.62 8.66 0.51
CA SER A 63 8.98 8.57 -0.90
C SER A 63 8.72 7.18 -1.50
N LYS A 64 8.69 6.14 -0.64
CA LYS A 64 8.43 4.75 -1.02
C LYS A 64 7.16 4.26 -0.35
N CYS A 65 6.32 3.57 -1.11
CA CYS A 65 5.15 2.90 -0.58
C CYS A 65 5.03 1.47 -1.13
N GLY A 66 4.55 0.57 -0.29
CA GLY A 66 4.31 -0.83 -0.65
C GLY A 66 3.00 -1.34 -0.06
N ILE A 67 2.39 -2.29 -0.75
CA ILE A 67 1.32 -3.12 -0.19
C ILE A 67 1.97 -4.35 0.42
N PHE A 68 1.66 -4.62 1.67
CA PHE A 68 2.14 -5.75 2.45
C PHE A 68 0.96 -6.59 2.92
N GLU A 69 1.19 -7.88 3.16
CA GLU A 69 0.21 -8.69 3.90
C GLU A 69 0.12 -8.20 5.36
N LEU A 70 -1.07 -8.19 5.96
CA LEU A 70 -1.32 -7.49 7.22
C LEU A 70 -0.37 -7.93 8.35
N ASN A 71 -0.06 -9.24 8.41
CA ASN A 71 0.74 -9.87 9.46
C ASN A 71 2.16 -10.25 9.03
N GLU A 72 2.57 -9.90 7.82
CA GLU A 72 3.88 -10.27 7.30
C GLU A 72 4.64 -9.02 6.84
N SER A 73 5.96 -9.15 6.73
CA SER A 73 6.83 -8.13 6.08
C SER A 73 7.00 -8.41 4.59
N ILE A 74 6.20 -9.33 4.03
CA ILE A 74 6.24 -9.65 2.60
C ILE A 74 5.54 -8.53 1.83
N MET A 75 6.33 -7.81 1.03
CA MET A 75 5.82 -6.82 0.10
C MET A 75 5.20 -7.53 -1.10
N LEU A 76 3.93 -7.28 -1.34
CA LEU A 76 3.17 -7.81 -2.47
C LEU A 76 3.42 -6.99 -3.73
N ASN A 77 3.35 -5.65 -3.62
CA ASN A 77 3.48 -4.72 -4.73
C ASN A 77 4.07 -3.38 -4.27
N GLU A 78 4.90 -2.75 -5.11
CA GLU A 78 5.32 -1.36 -4.96
C GLU A 78 4.23 -0.41 -5.50
N VAL A 79 3.98 0.69 -4.80
CA VAL A 79 3.03 1.73 -5.22
C VAL A 79 3.72 3.08 -5.11
N LYS A 80 3.47 3.97 -6.08
CA LYS A 80 3.97 5.35 -6.03
C LYS A 80 2.83 6.31 -5.86
N PHE A 81 2.99 7.26 -4.96
CA PHE A 81 2.06 8.37 -4.78
C PHE A 81 2.73 9.67 -5.19
N SER A 82 2.01 10.54 -5.89
CA SER A 82 2.50 11.89 -6.24
C SER A 82 2.36 12.85 -5.07
N ASP A 83 1.43 12.54 -4.18
CA ASP A 83 0.90 13.45 -3.18
C ASP A 83 1.37 13.05 -1.77
N PHE A 84 2.39 12.20 -1.65
CA PHE A 84 2.90 11.76 -0.35
C PHE A 84 4.27 12.39 -0.16
N ASP A 85 4.42 13.11 0.93
CA ASP A 85 5.65 13.78 1.35
C ASP A 85 5.76 13.75 2.88
N GLU A 86 6.80 14.36 3.41
CA GLU A 86 7.04 14.50 4.85
C GLU A 86 5.94 15.26 5.63
N ASN A 87 5.03 15.96 4.96
CA ASN A 87 3.94 16.70 5.60
C ASN A 87 2.69 15.83 5.82
N LEU A 88 2.73 14.56 5.42
CA LEU A 88 1.66 13.62 5.61
C LEU A 88 1.54 13.27 7.11
N THR A 89 0.40 13.58 7.70
CA THR A 89 0.14 13.28 9.11
C THR A 89 -1.17 12.55 9.27
N SER A 90 -1.17 11.47 10.03
CA SER A 90 -2.35 10.65 10.26
C SER A 90 -2.88 10.82 11.68
N TYR A 91 -4.20 10.88 11.85
CA TYR A 91 -4.86 11.00 13.14
C TYR A 91 -5.96 9.94 13.32
N TYR A 92 -6.19 9.57 14.57
CA TYR A 92 -7.35 8.82 15.02
C TYR A 92 -8.05 9.51 16.17
N ILE A 93 -9.27 9.05 16.44
CA ILE A 93 -10.02 9.45 17.62
C ILE A 93 -10.03 8.28 18.59
N ASP A 94 -9.64 8.53 19.83
CA ASP A 94 -9.67 7.53 20.89
C ASP A 94 -11.09 7.34 21.47
N TYR A 95 -11.19 6.55 22.53
CA TYR A 95 -12.48 6.25 23.18
C TYR A 95 -13.02 7.44 23.99
N GLU A 96 -12.20 8.41 24.36
CA GLU A 96 -12.60 9.64 25.06
C GLU A 96 -13.06 10.73 24.09
N GLY A 97 -12.85 10.51 22.79
CA GLY A 97 -13.16 11.47 21.74
C GLY A 97 -12.02 12.45 21.50
N ASP A 98 -10.83 12.19 22.02
CA ASP A 98 -9.64 13.00 21.77
C ASP A 98 -8.97 12.61 20.47
N ILE A 99 -8.42 13.62 19.79
CA ILE A 99 -7.73 13.42 18.53
C ILE A 99 -6.25 13.23 18.79
N LEU A 100 -5.74 12.09 18.33
CA LEU A 100 -4.37 11.66 18.56
C LEU A 100 -3.69 11.44 17.21
N GLU A 101 -2.43 11.84 17.13
CA GLU A 101 -1.58 11.56 15.96
C GLU A 101 -1.12 10.10 16.00
N TYR A 102 -1.07 9.46 14.84
CA TYR A 102 -0.50 8.13 14.72
C TYR A 102 1.02 8.19 14.77
N GLU A 103 1.59 7.52 15.76
CA GLU A 103 3.01 7.15 15.77
C GLU A 103 3.15 5.71 15.30
N TYR A 104 3.82 5.52 14.16
CA TYR A 104 4.02 4.19 13.60
C TYR A 104 5.39 3.64 14.02
N PRO A 105 5.47 2.35 14.40
CA PRO A 105 6.77 1.71 14.61
C PRO A 105 7.51 1.56 13.29
N SER A 106 8.84 1.66 13.35
CA SER A 106 9.72 1.33 12.22
C SER A 106 9.51 -0.13 11.79
N ILE A 107 9.77 -0.40 10.51
CA ILE A 107 9.64 -1.74 9.91
C ILE A 107 10.97 -2.20 9.34
N GLU A 108 11.21 -3.50 9.42
CA GLU A 108 12.36 -4.14 8.80
C GLU A 108 11.97 -4.65 7.39
N ILE A 109 12.66 -4.16 6.37
CA ILE A 109 12.56 -4.63 4.99
C ILE A 109 13.97 -5.00 4.53
N GLU A 110 14.17 -6.25 4.08
CA GLU A 110 15.48 -6.73 3.60
C GLU A 110 16.64 -6.48 4.58
N GLU A 111 16.42 -6.78 5.87
CA GLU A 111 17.42 -6.59 6.96
C GLU A 111 17.78 -5.12 7.24
N GLN A 112 16.97 -4.16 6.76
CA GLN A 112 17.13 -2.74 7.05
C GLN A 112 15.87 -2.16 7.71
N ASP A 113 16.07 -1.38 8.76
CA ASP A 113 15.00 -0.65 9.44
C ASP A 113 14.64 0.64 8.68
N PHE A 114 13.35 0.87 8.52
CA PHE A 114 12.78 2.08 7.92
C PHE A 114 11.70 2.68 8.81
N ASP A 115 11.76 3.99 8.98
CA ASP A 115 10.70 4.74 9.66
C ASP A 115 9.45 4.80 8.79
N VAL A 116 8.31 4.49 9.41
CA VAL A 116 7.00 4.50 8.77
C VAL A 116 6.35 5.85 8.97
N CYS A 117 6.00 6.49 7.86
CA CYS A 117 5.27 7.76 7.90
C CYS A 117 3.75 7.57 7.68
N PHE A 118 3.35 6.45 7.06
CA PHE A 118 1.95 6.17 6.79
C PHE A 118 1.66 4.67 6.84
N ASN A 119 0.55 4.30 7.49
CA ASN A 119 0.05 2.95 7.52
C ASN A 119 -1.48 2.96 7.38
N PHE A 120 -1.98 2.26 6.37
CA PHE A 120 -3.42 2.15 6.09
C PHE A 120 -3.82 0.70 5.86
N ARG A 121 -4.76 0.20 6.65
CA ARG A 121 -5.18 -1.21 6.60
C ARG A 121 -6.40 -1.42 5.73
N TYR A 122 -6.37 -2.49 4.96
CA TYR A 122 -7.49 -3.05 4.21
C TYR A 122 -7.86 -4.41 4.80
N PHE A 123 -9.15 -4.66 4.87
CA PHE A 123 -9.70 -5.90 5.40
C PHE A 123 -10.43 -6.64 4.27
N LYS A 124 -10.40 -7.97 4.32
CA LYS A 124 -11.00 -8.89 3.33
C LYS A 124 -12.49 -8.67 3.04
N ASN A 125 -13.21 -8.00 3.94
CA ASN A 125 -14.62 -7.62 3.79
C ASN A 125 -14.80 -6.33 2.95
N ASN A 126 -13.75 -5.89 2.23
CA ASN A 126 -13.67 -4.62 1.53
C ASN A 126 -13.82 -3.39 2.45
N SER A 127 -13.70 -3.58 3.77
CA SER A 127 -13.57 -2.47 4.70
C SER A 127 -12.11 -2.05 4.81
N SER A 128 -11.89 -0.87 5.37
CA SER A 128 -10.58 -0.29 5.57
C SER A 128 -10.51 0.37 6.93
N GLN A 129 -9.32 0.82 7.32
CA GLN A 129 -9.15 1.61 8.52
C GLN A 129 -9.83 2.97 8.36
N LYS A 130 -10.58 3.37 9.40
CA LYS A 130 -11.03 4.76 9.54
C LYS A 130 -9.87 5.61 10.03
N ILE A 131 -9.57 6.70 9.33
CA ILE A 131 -8.41 7.54 9.62
C ILE A 131 -8.62 8.93 9.07
N ILE A 132 -8.10 9.94 9.77
CA ILE A 132 -7.98 11.30 9.24
C ILE A 132 -6.55 11.46 8.76
N VAL A 133 -6.36 11.91 7.53
CA VAL A 133 -5.03 12.17 6.97
C VAL A 133 -4.94 13.64 6.62
N LYS A 134 -4.04 14.36 7.26
CA LYS A 134 -3.66 15.71 6.85
C LYS A 134 -2.67 15.61 5.72
N TYR A 135 -3.00 16.27 4.63
CA TYR A 135 -2.08 16.47 3.52
C TYR A 135 -2.23 17.89 2.99
N PHE A 136 -1.10 18.59 2.90
CA PHE A 136 -1.06 20.01 2.59
C PHE A 136 -1.96 20.82 3.56
N ASN A 137 -2.96 21.53 3.04
CA ASN A 137 -3.88 22.36 3.81
C ASN A 137 -5.25 21.69 4.06
N ASN A 138 -5.40 20.41 3.74
CA ASN A 138 -6.66 19.69 3.85
C ASN A 138 -6.56 18.47 4.76
N TYR A 139 -7.70 18.06 5.30
CA TYR A 139 -7.87 16.87 6.10
C TYR A 139 -8.81 15.91 5.37
N TYR A 140 -8.33 14.71 5.11
CA TYR A 140 -9.03 13.66 4.39
C TYR A 140 -9.52 12.62 5.39
N LEU A 141 -10.82 12.51 5.59
CA LEU A 141 -11.42 11.46 6.39
C LEU A 141 -11.67 10.24 5.50
N PHE A 142 -10.94 9.16 5.71
CA PHE A 142 -11.24 7.87 5.10
C PHE A 142 -12.16 7.08 6.02
N HIS A 143 -13.26 6.58 5.48
CA HIS A 143 -14.25 5.83 6.26
C HIS A 143 -13.94 4.32 6.28
N SER A 144 -14.46 3.58 7.26
CA SER A 144 -14.22 2.14 7.27
C SER A 144 -14.85 1.40 6.09
N PHE A 145 -16.03 1.84 5.62
CA PHE A 145 -16.83 1.07 4.65
C PHE A 145 -16.89 1.74 3.27
N PHE A 146 -17.95 1.43 2.50
CA PHE A 146 -18.19 1.81 1.10
C PHE A 146 -18.12 3.31 0.78
N LYS A 147 -18.12 4.18 1.79
CA LYS A 147 -17.94 5.62 1.60
C LYS A 147 -16.45 5.91 1.41
N ASP A 148 -16.05 6.53 0.30
CA ASP A 148 -14.64 6.69 -0.03
C ASP A 148 -13.88 7.57 0.97
N TYR A 149 -14.01 8.89 0.84
CA TYR A 149 -13.41 9.87 1.73
C TYR A 149 -14.18 11.19 1.70
N GLU A 150 -14.00 12.01 2.73
CA GLU A 150 -14.47 13.40 2.80
C GLU A 150 -13.28 14.34 3.01
N ILE A 151 -13.37 15.56 2.48
CA ILE A 151 -12.32 16.58 2.59
C ILE A 151 -12.80 17.72 3.47
N PHE A 152 -11.96 18.13 4.42
CA PHE A 152 -12.20 19.22 5.33
C PHE A 152 -11.03 20.21 5.32
N ASN A 153 -11.33 21.49 5.58
CA ASN A 153 -10.30 22.52 5.68
C ASN A 153 -9.69 22.59 7.10
N THR A 154 -10.36 22.02 8.10
CA THR A 154 -9.93 22.04 9.50
C THR A 154 -9.96 20.65 10.11
N LEU A 155 -9.05 20.42 11.06
CA LEU A 155 -8.99 19.17 11.83
C LEU A 155 -10.27 18.95 12.65
N GLU A 156 -10.84 20.03 13.19
CA GLU A 156 -12.03 19.99 14.02
C GLU A 156 -13.28 19.56 13.23
N ASP A 157 -13.42 20.03 11.98
CA ASP A 157 -14.52 19.59 11.12
C ASP A 157 -14.40 18.10 10.78
N ALA A 158 -13.18 17.63 10.46
CA ALA A 158 -12.90 16.21 10.21
C ALA A 158 -13.18 15.36 11.46
N LYS A 159 -12.81 15.86 12.65
CA LYS A 159 -13.09 15.22 13.94
C LYS A 159 -14.60 15.06 14.18
N ASN A 160 -15.35 16.12 13.97
CA ASN A 160 -16.81 16.09 14.14
C ASN A 160 -17.49 15.11 13.18
N ALA A 161 -17.05 15.06 11.92
CA ALA A 161 -17.52 14.10 10.94
C ALA A 161 -17.17 12.66 11.35
N TYR A 162 -15.93 12.42 11.78
CA TYR A 162 -15.47 11.11 12.27
C TYR A 162 -16.39 10.61 13.39
N ILE A 163 -16.63 11.40 14.43
CA ILE A 163 -17.47 10.98 15.58
C ILE A 163 -18.93 10.77 15.17
N SER A 164 -19.46 11.60 14.27
CA SER A 164 -20.88 11.54 13.89
C SER A 164 -21.31 10.21 13.29
N GLU A 165 -20.41 9.51 12.59
CA GLU A 165 -20.68 8.19 12.00
C GLU A 165 -20.62 7.03 13.00
N ASP A 166 -19.86 7.17 14.08
CA ASP A 166 -19.75 6.14 15.12
C ASP A 166 -20.91 6.20 16.13
N ARG A 167 -21.76 7.23 16.02
CA ARG A 167 -23.05 7.28 16.72
C ARG A 167 -24.01 6.29 16.08
N PHE A 168 -23.86 5.01 16.44
CA PHE A 168 -24.96 4.05 16.36
C PHE A 168 -26.20 4.66 17.05
N PRO A 169 -27.42 4.39 16.56
CA PRO A 169 -28.64 4.91 17.19
C PRO A 169 -28.65 4.53 18.66
N GLN A 170 -28.65 5.54 19.53
CA GLN A 170 -28.73 5.38 20.98
C GLN A 170 -30.16 5.11 21.47
N ASP A 171 -31.14 5.10 20.56
CA ASP A 171 -32.53 4.75 20.85
C ASP A 171 -32.77 3.26 20.62
N GLU A 172 -32.98 2.52 21.73
CA GLU A 172 -33.49 1.14 21.71
C GLU A 172 -34.79 1.00 20.91
N ASP A 173 -35.57 2.08 20.81
CA ASP A 173 -36.86 2.12 20.12
C ASP A 173 -36.76 1.99 18.59
N GLN A 174 -35.59 2.21 17.99
CA GLN A 174 -35.39 2.02 16.54
C GLN A 174 -34.98 0.58 16.18
N PHE A 175 -34.55 -0.23 17.16
CA PHE A 175 -34.11 -1.60 16.90
C PHE A 175 -35.27 -2.61 16.95
N TYR A 176 -36.28 -2.34 17.79
CA TYR A 176 -37.52 -3.11 17.85
C TYR A 176 -38.66 -2.27 17.30
N GLY A 177 -38.75 -2.16 15.97
CA GLY A 177 -39.83 -1.41 15.30
C GLY A 177 -41.18 -1.60 15.99
N LYS A 178 -41.59 -0.55 16.72
CA LYS A 178 -42.93 -0.36 17.27
C LYS A 178 -43.50 0.93 16.72
#